data_AF-A0A7L4RP58-F1
#
_entry.id   AF-A0A7L4RP58-F1
#
_cell.length_a   1.000
_cell.length_b   1.000
_cell.length_c   1.000
_cell.angle_alpha   90.00
_cell.angle_beta   90.00
_cell.angle_gamma   90.00
#
_symmetry.space_group_name_H-M   'P 1'
#
loop_
_entity.id
_entity.type
_entity.pdbx_description
1 polymer ?
#
loop_
_entity_poly.entity_id
_entity_poly.type
_entity_poly.pdbx_seq_one_letter_code
_entity_poly.pdbx_strand_id
1 'polypeptide(L)'
;KESPQLNAIAYSRFNTLVENPEISHYGIGTYNVGEEVLYPAGFTPQNYITNVQNTAPLHWQGLVNPMFSYYGYYIGSGPTVGIIGSCPTTEIPGPNINVTEFFQQQGCQTEMMTSTWLVIDMS
;
A
#
# COMPACT_ATOMS: atom_id res chain seq x y z
N LYS A 1 -12.86 12.46 -7.26
CA LYS A 1 -13.17 12.15 -8.68
C LYS A 1 -11.97 11.46 -9.30
N GLU A 2 -12.18 10.45 -10.14
CA GLU A 2 -11.05 9.78 -10.80
C GLU A 2 -10.33 10.74 -11.77
N SER A 3 -9.00 10.66 -11.82
CA SER A 3 -8.11 11.48 -12.65
C SER A 3 -7.22 10.57 -13.52
N PRO A 4 -7.26 10.70 -14.86
CA PRO A 4 -6.39 9.93 -15.74
C PRO A 4 -4.89 10.16 -15.48
N GLN A 5 -4.50 11.37 -15.06
CA GLN A 5 -3.12 11.67 -14.69
C GLN A 5 -2.70 10.90 -13.43
N LEU A 6 -3.57 10.81 -12.42
CA LEU A 6 -3.30 10.03 -11.21
C LEU A 6 -3.28 8.53 -11.51
N ASN A 7 -4.11 8.03 -12.44
CA ASN A 7 -4.03 6.63 -12.89
C ASN A 7 -2.68 6.29 -13.50
N ALA A 8 -2.12 7.19 -14.32
CA ALA A 8 -0.80 7.00 -14.92
C ALA A 8 0.32 7.01 -13.86
N ILE A 9 0.20 7.85 -12.83
CA ILE A 9 1.13 7.87 -11.69
C ILE A 9 1.03 6.56 -10.91
N ALA A 10 -0.18 6.10 -10.56
CA ALA A 10 -0.40 4.86 -9.84
C ALA A 10 0.16 3.64 -10.59
N TYR A 11 0.01 3.61 -11.93
CA TYR A 11 0.63 2.59 -12.78
C TYR A 11 2.16 2.63 -12.74
N SER A 12 2.75 3.82 -12.88
CA SER A 12 4.21 3.99 -12.80
C SER A 12 4.73 3.53 -11.44
N ARG A 13 4.05 3.89 -10.35
CA ARG A 13 4.40 3.45 -9.00
C ARG A 13 4.32 1.95 -8.84
N PHE A 14 3.22 1.33 -9.30
CA PHE A 14 3.10 -0.12 -9.29
C PHE A 14 4.33 -0.79 -9.92
N ASN A 15 4.75 -0.34 -11.10
CA ASN A 15 5.93 -0.89 -11.78
C ASN A 15 7.20 -0.75 -10.93
N THR A 16 7.41 0.40 -10.29
CA THR A 16 8.56 0.60 -9.38
C THR A 16 8.49 -0.31 -8.15
N LEU A 17 7.31 -0.46 -7.55
CA LEU A 17 7.11 -1.27 -6.34
C LEU A 17 7.32 -2.76 -6.63
N VAL A 18 6.84 -3.28 -7.75
CA VAL A 18 7.03 -4.70 -8.10
C VAL A 18 8.47 -5.04 -8.50
N GLU A 19 9.24 -4.06 -8.98
CA GLU A 19 10.69 -4.20 -9.18
C GLU A 19 11.47 -4.17 -7.86
N ASN A 20 10.87 -3.63 -6.80
CA ASN A 20 11.50 -3.45 -5.49
C ASN A 20 10.55 -3.83 -4.34
N PRO A 21 10.08 -5.08 -4.29
CA PRO A 21 8.93 -5.48 -3.46
C PRO A 21 9.21 -5.47 -1.94
N GLU A 22 10.46 -5.29 -1.54
CA GLU A 22 10.85 -5.19 -0.13
C GLU A 22 10.80 -3.76 0.42
N ILE A 23 10.49 -2.76 -0.40
CA ILE A 23 10.38 -1.36 0.05
C ILE A 23 8.90 -0.99 0.16
N SER A 24 8.50 -0.43 1.30
CA SER A 24 7.09 -0.13 1.64
C SER A 24 6.40 0.70 0.55
N HIS A 25 6.95 1.88 0.31
CA HIS A 25 6.65 2.76 -0.82
C HIS A 25 7.69 3.88 -0.86
N TYR A 26 7.84 4.58 -1.98
CA TYR A 26 8.96 5.51 -2.12
C TYR A 26 8.67 6.93 -1.61
N GLY A 27 7.38 7.28 -1.43
CA GLY A 27 6.96 8.66 -1.22
C GLY A 27 7.29 9.51 -2.47
N ILE A 28 6.39 10.37 -2.92
CA ILE A 28 6.68 11.20 -4.10
C ILE A 28 7.39 12.51 -3.72
N GLY A 29 8.44 12.80 -4.48
CA GLY A 29 9.03 14.12 -4.60
C GLY A 29 8.07 15.10 -5.29
N THR A 30 7.87 16.25 -4.65
CA THR A 30 7.13 17.43 -5.15
C THR A 30 5.79 17.11 -5.80
N TYR A 31 4.72 16.92 -5.03
CA TYR A 31 3.35 17.46 -5.21
C TYR A 31 2.51 16.97 -4.02
N ASN A 32 1.45 17.70 -3.64
CA ASN A 32 0.53 17.35 -2.57
C ASN A 32 -0.30 16.09 -2.92
N VAL A 33 0.37 14.93 -3.01
CA VAL A 33 -0.21 13.67 -3.44
C VAL A 33 -0.12 12.66 -2.29
N GLY A 34 -1.25 12.09 -1.87
CA GLY A 34 -1.31 10.92 -0.99
C GLY A 34 -1.04 9.65 -1.78
N GLU A 35 -0.28 8.72 -1.20
CA GLU A 35 0.04 7.41 -1.78
C GLU A 35 -0.47 6.32 -0.83
N GLU A 36 -1.22 5.36 -1.38
CA GLU A 36 -1.68 4.19 -0.64
C GLU A 36 -1.34 2.93 -1.43
N VAL A 37 -0.72 1.96 -0.75
CA VAL A 37 -0.34 0.66 -1.30
C VAL A 37 -1.07 -0.41 -0.51
N LEU A 38 -1.94 -1.15 -1.21
CA LEU A 38 -2.94 -2.01 -0.58
C LEU A 38 -2.94 -3.41 -1.21
N TYR A 39 -3.36 -4.40 -0.43
CA TYR A 39 -3.43 -5.81 -0.83
C TYR A 39 -4.84 -6.39 -0.59
N PRO A 40 -5.80 -6.20 -1.52
CA PRO A 40 -7.20 -6.56 -1.32
C PRO A 40 -7.54 -8.04 -1.58
N ALA A 41 -6.57 -8.86 -2.01
CA ALA A 41 -6.82 -10.24 -2.39
C ALA A 41 -7.49 -11.05 -1.26
N GLY A 42 -8.54 -11.81 -1.61
CA GLY A 42 -9.26 -12.67 -0.66
C GLY A 42 -10.38 -11.99 0.13
N PHE A 43 -10.58 -10.68 -0.02
CA PHE A 43 -11.65 -9.94 0.64
C PHE A 43 -12.76 -9.51 -0.32
N THR A 44 -13.99 -9.42 0.18
CA THR A 44 -15.00 -8.57 -0.45
C THR A 44 -14.66 -7.09 -0.18
N PRO A 45 -15.11 -6.13 -1.00
CA PRO A 45 -14.82 -4.71 -0.76
C PRO A 45 -15.19 -4.24 0.64
N GLN A 46 -16.37 -4.63 1.14
CA GLN A 46 -16.82 -4.27 2.47
C GLN A 46 -15.91 -4.86 3.57
N ASN A 47 -15.56 -6.14 3.47
CA ASN A 47 -14.68 -6.78 4.45
C ASN A 47 -13.28 -6.20 4.41
N TYR A 48 -12.81 -5.80 3.21
CA TYR A 48 -11.50 -5.18 3.05
C TYR A 48 -11.42 -3.81 3.74
N ILE A 49 -12.44 -2.97 3.55
CA ILE A 49 -12.50 -1.66 4.24
C ILE A 49 -12.45 -1.86 5.76
N THR A 50 -13.25 -2.78 6.30
CA THR A 50 -13.23 -3.08 7.74
C THR A 50 -11.87 -3.62 8.20
N ASN A 51 -11.19 -4.43 7.38
CA ASN A 51 -9.85 -4.89 7.69
C ASN A 51 -8.86 -3.73 7.77
N VAL A 52 -8.80 -2.87 6.74
CA VAL A 52 -7.90 -1.71 6.69
C VAL A 52 -8.13 -0.79 7.89
N GLN A 53 -9.38 -0.50 8.26
CA GLN A 53 -9.70 0.32 9.45
C GLN A 53 -9.12 -0.23 10.76
N ASN A 54 -9.05 -1.57 10.90
CA ASN A 54 -8.60 -2.22 12.12
C ASN A 54 -7.10 -2.51 12.14
N THR A 55 -6.50 -2.83 10.99
CA THR A 55 -5.12 -3.33 10.89
C THR A 55 -4.15 -2.31 10.28
N ALA A 56 -4.65 -1.28 9.61
CA ALA A 56 -3.86 -0.25 8.93
C ALA A 56 -4.52 1.13 9.08
N PRO A 57 -4.63 1.65 10.32
CA PRO A 57 -5.30 2.93 10.59
C PRO A 57 -4.64 4.13 9.90
N LEU A 58 -3.33 4.13 9.64
CA LEU A 58 -2.68 5.22 8.89
C LEU A 58 -3.13 5.20 7.42
N HIS A 59 -3.16 4.03 6.77
CA HIS A 59 -3.69 3.91 5.41
C HIS A 59 -5.15 4.34 5.34
N TRP A 60 -5.97 3.94 6.33
CA TRP A 60 -7.36 4.38 6.39
C TRP A 60 -7.48 5.91 6.48
N GLN A 61 -6.68 6.55 7.34
CA GLN A 61 -6.66 8.00 7.49
C GLN A 61 -6.27 8.71 6.18
N GLY A 62 -5.30 8.18 5.45
CA GLY A 62 -4.92 8.72 4.15
C GLY A 62 -6.01 8.58 3.09
N LEU A 63 -6.66 7.41 3.01
CA LEU A 63 -7.77 7.13 2.08
C LEU A 63 -8.99 8.03 2.29
N VAL A 64 -9.28 8.41 3.54
CA VAL A 64 -10.45 9.26 3.86
C VAL A 64 -10.08 10.72 4.13
N ASN A 65 -8.85 11.12 3.80
CA ASN A 65 -8.39 12.48 4.04
C ASN A 65 -9.20 13.47 3.19
N PRO A 66 -9.95 14.40 3.82
CA PRO A 66 -10.84 15.31 3.09
C PRO A 66 -10.08 16.39 2.29
N MET A 67 -8.75 16.49 2.44
CA MET A 67 -7.94 17.40 1.63
C MET A 67 -7.82 16.92 0.17
N PHE A 68 -8.02 15.63 -0.10
CA PHE A 68 -7.93 15.09 -1.45
C PHE A 68 -9.30 15.11 -2.14
N SER A 69 -9.35 15.65 -3.34
CA SER A 69 -10.56 15.76 -4.17
C SER A 69 -10.52 14.83 -5.39
N TYR A 70 -9.34 14.37 -5.76
CA TYR A 70 -9.10 13.49 -6.90
C TYR A 70 -8.38 12.23 -6.46
N TYR A 71 -8.63 11.14 -7.18
CA TYR A 71 -7.88 9.90 -7.02
C TYR A 71 -7.53 9.32 -8.38
N GLY A 72 -6.53 8.47 -8.42
CA GLY A 72 -6.29 7.54 -9.51
C GLY A 72 -5.73 6.25 -8.94
N TYR A 73 -5.90 5.15 -9.65
CA TYR A 73 -5.51 3.85 -9.14
C TYR A 73 -5.00 2.92 -10.24
N TYR A 74 -4.27 1.91 -9.82
CA TYR A 74 -3.90 0.77 -10.63
C TYR A 74 -4.03 -0.52 -9.83
N ILE A 75 -4.57 -1.55 -10.46
CA ILE A 75 -4.63 -2.91 -9.89
C ILE A 75 -3.74 -3.82 -10.74
N GLY A 76 -2.80 -4.49 -10.09
CA GLY A 76 -1.86 -5.39 -10.73
C GLY A 76 -1.55 -6.61 -9.87
N SER A 77 -0.82 -7.57 -10.43
CA SER A 77 -0.29 -8.72 -9.69
C SER A 77 1.24 -8.65 -9.69
N GLY A 78 1.86 -8.90 -8.54
CA GLY A 78 3.32 -8.80 -8.41
C GLY A 78 3.83 -9.39 -7.10
N PRO A 79 5.16 -9.56 -6.99
CA PRO A 79 5.79 -10.00 -5.76
C PRO A 79 5.58 -8.97 -4.64
N THR A 80 5.44 -9.41 -3.39
CA THR A 80 5.41 -8.59 -2.17
C THR A 80 5.94 -9.39 -0.98
N VAL A 81 6.31 -8.71 0.10
CA VAL A 81 6.65 -9.34 1.38
C VAL A 81 5.36 -9.59 2.18
N GLY A 82 5.02 -10.85 2.39
CA GLY A 82 3.93 -11.29 3.25
C GLY A 82 4.41 -11.64 4.66
N ILE A 83 3.54 -11.47 5.65
CA ILE A 83 3.77 -11.92 7.03
C ILE A 83 3.31 -13.38 7.15
N ILE A 84 4.14 -14.25 7.74
CA ILE A 84 3.79 -15.63 8.04
C ILE A 84 3.22 -15.69 9.47
N GLY A 85 2.02 -16.25 9.61
CA GLY A 85 1.38 -16.42 10.92
C GLY A 85 0.89 -15.09 11.50
N SER A 86 1.11 -14.88 12.81
CA SER A 86 0.68 -13.67 13.51
C SER A 86 1.85 -12.72 13.75
N CYS A 87 1.65 -11.42 13.53
CA CYS A 87 2.60 -10.36 13.85
C CYS A 87 1.89 -9.29 14.70
N PRO A 88 2.53 -8.74 15.76
CA PRO A 88 1.95 -7.69 16.60
C PRO A 88 1.81 -6.35 15.87
N THR A 89 2.52 -6.17 14.75
CA THR A 89 2.36 -5.02 13.87
C THR A 89 1.95 -5.46 12.49
N THR A 90 1.11 -4.67 11.84
CA THR A 90 0.62 -4.94 10.48
C THR A 90 0.74 -3.72 9.58
N GLU A 91 1.19 -2.59 10.12
CA GLU A 91 1.28 -1.33 9.39
C GLU A 91 2.70 -0.77 9.48
N ILE A 92 3.24 -0.39 8.34
CA ILE A 92 4.56 0.23 8.21
C ILE A 92 4.37 1.74 8.29
N PRO A 93 5.12 2.47 9.13
CA PRO A 93 4.79 3.86 9.48
C PRO A 93 5.13 4.90 8.39
N GLY A 94 5.71 4.49 7.26
CA GLY A 94 6.05 5.46 6.20
C GLY A 94 6.87 4.90 5.04
N PRO A 95 7.34 5.81 4.17
CA PRO A 95 8.05 5.49 2.95
C PRO A 95 9.50 5.06 3.21
N ASN A 96 10.09 4.40 2.22
CA ASN A 96 11.48 3.99 2.12
C ASN A 96 11.93 3.07 3.27
N ILE A 97 11.00 2.29 3.81
CA ILE A 97 11.28 1.31 4.85
C ILE A 97 11.44 -0.06 4.19
N ASN A 98 12.52 -0.77 4.55
CA ASN A 98 12.65 -2.18 4.20
C ASN A 98 11.62 -2.99 5.01
N VAL A 99 10.63 -3.53 4.31
CA VAL A 99 9.48 -4.26 4.85
C VAL A 99 9.94 -5.51 5.60
N THR A 100 10.86 -6.27 5.00
CA THR A 100 11.41 -7.50 5.58
C THR A 100 12.12 -7.21 6.90
N GLU A 101 13.04 -6.23 6.90
CA GLU A 101 13.80 -5.85 8.09
C GLU A 101 12.88 -5.29 9.17
N PHE A 102 11.93 -4.42 8.80
CA PHE A 102 10.97 -3.85 9.74
C PHE A 102 10.20 -4.93 10.50
N PHE A 103 9.60 -5.89 9.80
CA PHE A 103 8.83 -6.96 10.44
C PHE A 103 9.71 -7.92 11.25
N GLN A 104 10.92 -8.22 10.77
CA GLN A 104 11.88 -9.07 11.51
C GLN A 104 12.31 -8.42 12.83
N GLN A 105 12.54 -7.10 12.86
CA GLN A 105 12.85 -6.37 14.09
C GLN A 105 11.70 -6.41 15.12
N GLN A 106 10.46 -6.62 14.67
CA GLN A 106 9.28 -6.81 15.52
C GLN A 106 9.03 -8.27 15.91
N GLY A 107 9.95 -9.18 15.57
CA GLY A 107 9.87 -10.60 15.86
C GLY A 107 8.96 -11.39 14.91
N CYS A 108 8.62 -10.83 13.75
CA CYS A 108 7.73 -11.46 12.78
C CYS A 108 8.51 -12.24 11.73
N GLN A 109 7.89 -13.30 11.22
CA GLN A 109 8.41 -14.04 10.08
C GLN A 109 7.78 -13.51 8.80
N THR A 110 8.57 -13.42 7.74
CA THR A 110 8.12 -12.93 6.44
C THR A 110 8.55 -13.88 5.32
N GLU A 111 7.80 -13.87 4.22
CA GLU A 111 8.17 -14.54 2.98
C GLU A 111 7.85 -13.67 1.77
N MET A 112 8.57 -13.91 0.67
CA MET A 112 8.18 -13.37 -0.63
C MET A 112 7.02 -14.16 -1.19
N MET A 113 5.93 -13.46 -1.50
CA MET A 113 4.73 -14.05 -2.10
C MET A 113 4.27 -13.22 -3.29
N THR A 114 3.38 -13.77 -4.12
CA THR A 114 2.69 -13.00 -5.17
C THR A 114 1.31 -12.59 -4.64
N SER A 115 0.96 -11.31 -4.80
CA SER A 115 -0.32 -10.77 -4.36
C SER A 115 -0.93 -9.83 -5.40
N THR A 116 -2.21 -9.51 -5.22
CA THR A 116 -2.88 -8.41 -5.93
C THR A 116 -2.54 -7.10 -5.23
N TRP A 117 -1.92 -6.19 -5.97
CA TRP A 117 -1.62 -4.82 -5.55
C TRP A 117 -2.76 -3.90 -5.98
N LEU A 118 -3.19 -3.03 -5.08
CA LEU A 118 -4.01 -1.86 -5.35
C LEU A 118 -3.19 -0.63 -4.95
N VAL A 119 -2.71 0.10 -5.95
CA VAL A 119 -1.96 1.36 -5.74
C VAL A 119 -2.91 2.51 -6.02
N ILE A 120 -3.01 3.45 -5.08
CA ILE A 120 -3.88 4.62 -5.18
C ILE A 120 -3.06 5.88 -4.96
N ASP A 121 -3.22 6.84 -5.86
CA ASP A 121 -2.72 8.21 -5.75
C ASP A 121 -3.88 9.18 -5.56
N MET A 122 -3.74 10.14 -4.65
CA MET A 122 -4.80 11.10 -4.29
C MET A 122 -4.28 12.54 -4.25
N SER A 123 -5.06 13.53 -4.69
CA SER A 123 -4.68 14.96 -4.68
C SER A 123 -5.83 15.89 -4.36
#